data_AF-A0A126PVY1-F1
#
_entry.id   AF-A0A126PVY1-F1
#
_cell.length_a   1.000
_cell.length_b   1.000
_cell.length_c   1.000
_cell.angle_alpha   90.00
_cell.angle_beta   90.00
_cell.angle_gamma   90.00
#
_symmetry.space_group_name_H-M   'P 1'
#
loop_
_entity.id
_entity.type
_entity.pdbx_description
1 polymer ?
#
loop_
_entity_poly.entity_id
_entity_poly.type
_entity_poly.pdbx_seq_one_letter_code
_entity_poly.pdbx_strand_id
1 'polypeptide(L)'
;MVFHVQHALSEQLEFKRKKTDTGIQFYYEWIDGAKQQHNLRFEIPFESIEDLPLRQTNYKPKIAQRHVTVALTKAAKAIDPKDAKVTIKPMREAINIKVSGTDEEKIEDVQAHLRDVQQNAYDSYLHEHYFTRFTTIFNQSAIKPDHLRYISESVKPLVSVSQAFYEKVASESDSRAYFSLILSWLQSIPYDTLEDRVVSNGSGYAPPISVLMQNLGDCDSKAVLASSMVRAFLPTTKMIVLYLPNHALLGIALTPMADDRTIEHDGDVYVLYDPTGPALIPFGQVSEDTARNIVTGRYQVEVVE
;
A
#
# COMPACT_ATOMS: atom_id res chain seq x y z
N MET A 1 -30.44 23.33 2.51
CA MET A 1 -29.78 23.71 1.24
C MET A 1 -28.55 22.81 1.14
N VAL A 2 -28.63 21.74 0.34
CA VAL A 2 -27.51 20.80 0.18
C VAL A 2 -26.60 21.38 -0.89
N PHE A 3 -25.44 21.90 -0.49
CA PHE A 3 -24.41 22.31 -1.44
C PHE A 3 -23.82 21.04 -2.06
N HIS A 4 -24.19 20.73 -3.29
CA HIS A 4 -23.44 19.76 -4.09
C HIS A 4 -22.20 20.49 -4.60
N VAL A 5 -21.05 20.26 -3.96
CA VAL A 5 -19.76 20.66 -4.54
C VAL A 5 -19.53 19.73 -5.73
N GLN A 6 -19.78 20.24 -6.93
CA GLN A 6 -19.46 19.56 -8.17
C GLN A 6 -17.94 19.59 -8.33
N HIS A 7 -17.26 18.55 -7.87
CA HIS A 7 -15.81 18.44 -8.05
C HIS A 7 -15.50 18.32 -9.54
N ALA A 8 -14.53 19.12 -10.02
CA ALA A 8 -13.97 18.92 -11.34
C ALA A 8 -13.36 17.51 -11.40
N LEU A 9 -13.53 16.83 -12.54
CA LEU A 9 -12.87 15.56 -12.79
C LEU A 9 -11.61 15.83 -13.60
N SER A 10 -10.52 15.15 -13.27
CA SER A 10 -9.35 15.17 -14.13
C SER A 10 -9.62 14.29 -15.33
N GLU A 11 -9.25 14.78 -16.51
CA GLU A 11 -9.39 14.04 -17.76
C GLU A 11 -7.99 13.72 -18.29
N GLN A 12 -7.67 12.44 -18.35
CA GLN A 12 -6.51 11.99 -19.10
C GLN A 12 -6.86 11.96 -20.59
N LEU A 13 -6.08 12.72 -21.37
CA LEU A 13 -6.27 12.86 -22.82
C LEU A 13 -5.53 11.77 -23.59
N GLU A 14 -4.31 11.42 -23.15
CA GLU A 14 -3.49 10.44 -23.82
C GLU A 14 -2.60 9.67 -22.85
N PHE A 15 -2.50 8.35 -23.08
CA PHE A 15 -1.51 7.48 -22.45
C PHE A 15 -0.85 6.62 -23.53
N LYS A 16 0.47 6.67 -23.59
CA LYS A 16 1.30 5.83 -24.46
C LYS A 16 2.44 5.22 -23.65
N ARG A 17 2.78 3.99 -23.96
CA ARG A 17 4.03 3.36 -23.51
C ARG A 17 4.70 2.63 -24.65
N LYS A 18 6.03 2.61 -24.65
CA LYS A 18 6.82 1.85 -25.61
C LYS A 18 8.05 1.26 -24.93
N LYS A 19 8.38 0.03 -25.28
CA LYS A 19 9.64 -0.59 -24.89
C LYS A 19 10.78 0.08 -25.68
N THR A 20 11.85 0.42 -24.99
CA THR A 20 13.12 0.89 -25.55
C THR A 20 14.18 -0.21 -25.36
N ASP A 21 15.41 0.05 -25.78
CA ASP A 21 16.53 -0.88 -25.55
C ASP A 21 16.91 -0.96 -24.06
N THR A 22 16.68 0.11 -23.32
CA THR A 22 17.12 0.30 -21.92
C THR A 22 15.99 0.20 -20.89
N GLY A 23 14.73 0.30 -21.32
CA GLY A 23 13.61 0.34 -20.39
C GLY A 23 12.23 0.45 -21.04
N ILE A 24 11.32 1.10 -20.33
CA ILE A 24 9.96 1.41 -20.81
C ILE A 24 9.78 2.92 -20.73
N GLN A 25 9.54 3.54 -21.89
CA GLN A 25 9.20 4.94 -21.98
C GLN A 25 7.68 5.11 -21.87
N PHE A 26 7.26 6.05 -21.04
CA PHE A 26 5.88 6.44 -20.83
C PHE A 26 5.65 7.86 -21.34
N TYR A 27 4.45 8.12 -21.84
CA TYR A 27 3.96 9.43 -22.19
C TYR A 27 2.52 9.58 -21.67
N TYR A 28 2.28 10.68 -20.97
CA TYR A 28 0.98 11.06 -20.44
C TYR A 28 0.61 12.45 -20.94
N GLU A 29 -0.68 12.66 -21.14
CA GLU A 29 -1.28 13.96 -21.42
C GLU A 29 -2.61 14.07 -20.68
N TRP A 30 -2.84 15.16 -19.94
CA TRP A 30 -4.02 15.33 -19.09
C TRP A 30 -4.38 16.79 -18.88
N ILE A 31 -5.59 17.04 -18.38
CA ILE A 31 -6.08 18.36 -17.97
C ILE A 31 -6.18 18.39 -16.43
N ASP A 32 -5.62 19.44 -15.82
CA ASP A 32 -5.70 19.67 -14.37
C ASP A 32 -6.98 20.42 -13.93
N GLY A 33 -7.11 20.66 -12.63
CA GLY A 33 -8.26 21.40 -12.07
C GLY A 33 -8.34 22.88 -12.43
N ALA A 34 -7.24 23.46 -12.91
CA ALA A 34 -7.21 24.80 -13.49
C ALA A 34 -7.51 24.81 -15.00
N LYS A 35 -7.88 23.66 -15.58
CA LYS A 35 -8.09 23.44 -17.02
C LYS A 35 -6.82 23.65 -17.85
N GLN A 36 -5.65 23.53 -17.23
CA GLN A 36 -4.38 23.57 -17.95
C GLN A 36 -4.04 22.17 -18.46
N GLN A 37 -3.57 22.14 -19.69
CA GLN A 37 -3.12 20.91 -20.34
C GLN A 37 -1.66 20.66 -20.01
N HIS A 38 -1.38 19.48 -19.50
CA HIS A 38 -0.04 19.00 -19.17
C HIS A 38 0.31 17.79 -20.00
N ASN A 39 1.59 17.62 -20.28
CA ASN A 39 2.13 16.39 -20.85
C ASN A 39 3.43 16.03 -20.14
N LEU A 40 3.75 14.75 -20.03
CA LEU A 40 5.00 14.29 -19.43
C LEU A 40 5.53 13.06 -20.15
N ARG A 41 6.86 12.99 -20.28
CA ARG A 41 7.57 11.81 -20.78
C ARG A 41 8.67 11.43 -19.80
N PHE A 42 8.76 10.16 -19.47
CA PHE A 42 9.84 9.60 -18.65
C PHE A 42 10.10 8.16 -19.05
N GLU A 43 11.24 7.62 -18.62
CA GLU A 43 11.64 6.23 -18.87
C GLU A 43 12.00 5.54 -17.55
N ILE A 44 11.53 4.30 -17.41
CA ILE A 44 11.89 3.42 -16.29
C ILE A 44 12.86 2.36 -16.82
N PRO A 45 14.12 2.34 -16.36
CA PRO A 45 15.12 1.35 -16.80
C PRO A 45 14.73 -0.08 -16.39
N PHE A 46 15.04 -1.08 -17.22
CA PHE A 46 14.76 -2.49 -16.89
C PHE A 46 15.46 -2.93 -15.61
N GLU A 47 16.73 -2.57 -15.44
CA GLU A 47 17.54 -2.87 -14.25
C GLU A 47 16.94 -2.34 -12.94
N SER A 48 16.01 -1.38 -13.00
CA SER A 48 15.37 -0.81 -11.82
C SER A 48 14.11 -1.57 -11.39
N ILE A 49 13.57 -2.45 -12.25
CA ILE A 49 12.31 -3.17 -12.02
C ILE A 49 12.43 -4.70 -12.07
N GLU A 50 13.62 -5.25 -12.37
CA GLU A 50 13.84 -6.70 -12.55
C GLU A 50 13.41 -7.53 -11.34
N ASP A 51 13.72 -7.07 -10.12
CA ASP A 51 13.42 -7.80 -8.89
C ASP A 51 12.07 -7.44 -8.27
N LEU A 52 11.29 -6.56 -8.90
CA LEU A 52 10.05 -6.06 -8.31
C LEU A 52 8.84 -6.95 -8.62
N PRO A 53 7.98 -7.19 -7.62
CA PRO A 53 6.69 -7.85 -7.86
C PRO A 53 5.78 -6.97 -8.73
N LEU A 54 5.64 -7.30 -10.01
CA LEU A 54 4.72 -6.63 -10.94
C LEU A 54 3.26 -7.06 -10.80
N ARG A 55 2.94 -7.98 -9.88
CA ARG A 55 1.58 -8.43 -9.61
C ARG A 55 1.45 -8.78 -8.14
N GLN A 56 0.33 -8.37 -7.54
CA GLN A 56 -0.11 -8.88 -6.25
C GLN A 56 -1.18 -9.95 -6.49
N THR A 57 -1.00 -11.12 -5.89
CA THR A 57 -2.07 -12.14 -5.86
C THR A 57 -2.98 -11.90 -4.67
N ASN A 58 -4.26 -12.27 -4.78
CA ASN A 58 -5.18 -12.19 -3.65
C ASN A 58 -4.76 -13.12 -2.51
N TYR A 59 -4.95 -12.68 -1.27
CA TYR A 59 -4.70 -13.51 -0.11
C TYR A 59 -5.65 -14.71 -0.09
N LYS A 60 -5.10 -15.91 0.08
CA LYS A 60 -5.87 -17.16 0.12
C LYS A 60 -5.60 -17.89 1.44
N PRO A 61 -6.44 -17.69 2.48
CA PRO A 61 -6.22 -18.25 3.82
C PRO A 61 -5.95 -19.76 3.82
N LYS A 62 -6.64 -20.52 2.97
CA LYS A 62 -6.44 -21.97 2.84
C LYS A 62 -5.05 -22.36 2.34
N ILE A 63 -4.43 -21.54 1.48
CA ILE A 63 -3.07 -21.80 0.96
C ILE A 63 -2.05 -21.47 2.05
N ALA A 64 -2.20 -20.33 2.73
CA ALA A 64 -1.38 -19.96 3.87
C ALA A 64 -1.42 -21.03 4.97
N GLN A 65 -2.62 -21.48 5.34
CA GLN A 65 -2.81 -22.52 6.34
C GLN A 65 -2.16 -23.86 5.91
N ARG A 66 -2.23 -24.21 4.62
CA ARG A 66 -1.55 -25.40 4.10
C ARG A 66 -0.03 -25.27 4.25
N HIS A 67 0.55 -24.11 3.94
CA HIS A 67 1.98 -23.84 4.14
C HIS A 67 2.39 -24.07 5.61
N VAL A 68 1.64 -23.47 6.54
CA VAL A 68 1.87 -23.63 7.99
C VAL A 68 1.70 -25.09 8.44
N THR A 69 0.68 -25.79 7.94
CA THR A 69 0.43 -27.21 8.28
C THR A 69 1.57 -28.11 7.84
N VAL A 70 2.17 -27.84 6.66
CA VAL A 70 3.34 -28.60 6.17
C VAL A 70 4.55 -28.38 7.08
N ALA A 71 4.83 -27.13 7.47
CA ALA A 71 5.93 -26.79 8.38
C ALA A 71 5.75 -27.47 9.75
N LEU A 72 4.57 -27.35 10.34
CA LEU A 72 4.22 -28.02 11.60
C LEU A 72 4.37 -29.54 11.51
N THR A 73 3.88 -30.16 10.42
CA THR A 73 3.97 -31.61 10.24
C THR A 73 5.42 -32.07 10.12
N LYS A 74 6.29 -31.27 9.47
CA LYS A 74 7.72 -31.53 9.38
C LYS A 74 8.39 -31.45 10.76
N ALA A 75 8.10 -30.40 11.54
CA ALA A 75 8.62 -30.24 12.89
C ALA A 75 8.14 -31.36 13.83
N ALA A 76 6.85 -31.70 13.78
CA ALA A 76 6.27 -32.77 14.60
C ALA A 76 6.92 -34.14 14.36
N LYS A 77 7.34 -34.44 13.13
CA LYS A 77 8.04 -35.69 12.78
C LYS A 77 9.47 -35.76 13.33
N ALA A 78 10.08 -34.62 13.66
CA ALA A 78 11.44 -34.56 14.19
C ALA A 78 11.51 -34.74 15.72
N ILE A 79 10.36 -34.72 16.40
CA ILE A 79 10.25 -34.88 17.86
C ILE A 79 10.36 -36.37 18.22
N ASP A 80 11.14 -36.70 19.26
CA ASP A 80 11.22 -38.07 19.77
C ASP A 80 9.85 -38.47 20.37
N PRO A 81 9.22 -39.57 19.92
CA PRO A 81 7.96 -40.05 20.47
C PRO A 81 7.99 -40.39 21.97
N LYS A 82 9.18 -40.57 22.57
CA LYS A 82 9.37 -40.75 24.00
C LYS A 82 9.22 -39.43 24.77
N ASP A 83 9.55 -38.31 24.15
CA ASP A 83 9.44 -36.99 24.73
C ASP A 83 8.00 -36.48 24.62
N ALA A 84 7.40 -36.56 23.43
CA ALA A 84 5.99 -36.24 23.23
C ALA A 84 5.39 -36.88 21.96
N LYS A 85 4.09 -37.14 22.02
CA LYS A 85 3.25 -37.49 20.87
C LYS A 85 2.50 -36.25 20.40
N VAL A 86 2.72 -35.87 19.15
CA VAL A 86 2.12 -34.69 18.53
C VAL A 86 1.11 -35.10 17.46
N THR A 87 -0.07 -34.47 17.49
CA THR A 87 -1.11 -34.61 16.46
C THR A 87 -1.47 -33.24 15.92
N ILE A 88 -1.37 -33.08 14.60
CA ILE A 88 -1.74 -31.84 13.89
C ILE A 88 -2.99 -32.12 13.06
N LYS A 89 -4.05 -31.34 13.29
CA LYS A 89 -5.30 -31.42 12.53
C LYS A 89 -5.64 -30.05 11.96
N PRO A 90 -5.56 -29.87 10.62
CA PRO A 90 -6.08 -28.66 10.00
C PRO A 90 -7.61 -28.62 10.18
N MET A 91 -8.12 -27.48 10.65
CA MET A 91 -9.54 -27.15 10.70
C MET A 91 -9.87 -26.05 9.69
N ARG A 92 -11.13 -25.63 9.60
CA ARG A 92 -11.57 -24.67 8.57
C ARG A 92 -10.86 -23.31 8.65
N GLU A 93 -10.59 -22.81 9.86
CA GLU A 93 -9.95 -21.49 10.10
C GLU A 93 -8.76 -21.55 11.07
N ALA A 94 -8.45 -22.73 11.62
CA ALA A 94 -7.40 -22.89 12.62
C ALA A 94 -6.63 -24.21 12.43
N ILE A 95 -5.47 -24.33 13.06
CA ILE A 95 -4.73 -25.58 13.11
C ILE A 95 -4.77 -26.06 14.56
N ASN A 96 -5.37 -27.22 14.80
CA ASN A 96 -5.39 -27.82 16.13
C ASN A 96 -4.12 -28.65 16.31
N ILE A 97 -3.29 -28.25 17.28
CA ILE A 97 -2.05 -28.92 17.66
C ILE A 97 -2.28 -29.54 19.05
N LYS A 98 -2.23 -30.88 19.12
CA LYS A 98 -2.32 -31.61 20.38
C LYS A 98 -0.99 -32.27 20.70
N VAL A 99 -0.42 -31.93 21.85
CA VAL A 99 0.80 -32.51 22.39
C VAL A 99 0.43 -33.32 23.64
N SER A 100 0.95 -34.54 23.77
CA SER A 100 0.70 -35.42 24.90
C SER A 100 1.94 -36.24 25.24
N GLY A 101 2.18 -36.49 26.52
CA GLY A 101 3.36 -37.20 27.01
C GLY A 101 3.21 -37.52 28.49
N THR A 102 4.27 -38.04 29.09
CA THR A 102 4.33 -38.34 30.54
C THR A 102 5.18 -37.34 31.32
N ASP A 103 5.99 -36.54 30.62
CA ASP A 103 6.89 -35.54 31.18
C ASP A 103 6.34 -34.15 30.84
N GLU A 104 5.91 -33.40 31.86
CA GLU A 104 5.24 -32.11 31.69
C GLU A 104 6.17 -31.05 31.11
N GLU A 105 7.45 -31.03 31.51
CA GLU A 105 8.44 -30.05 31.03
C GLU A 105 8.69 -30.26 29.53
N LYS A 106 8.87 -31.51 29.09
CA LYS A 106 9.03 -31.83 27.66
C LYS A 106 7.79 -31.52 26.84
N ILE A 107 6.60 -31.69 27.41
CA ILE A 107 5.34 -31.32 26.74
C ILE A 107 5.30 -29.81 26.52
N GLU A 108 5.64 -29.01 27.54
CA GLU A 108 5.66 -27.56 27.44
C GLU A 108 6.70 -27.06 26.42
N ASP A 109 7.92 -27.63 26.43
CA ASP A 109 8.97 -27.31 25.47
C ASP A 109 8.53 -27.62 24.03
N VAL A 110 7.95 -28.80 23.81
CA VAL A 110 7.43 -29.18 22.49
C VAL A 110 6.29 -28.26 22.06
N GLN A 111 5.39 -27.89 22.96
CA GLN A 111 4.31 -26.96 22.65
C GLN A 111 4.85 -25.57 22.29
N ALA A 112 5.83 -25.05 23.03
CA ALA A 112 6.49 -23.78 22.73
C ALA A 112 7.16 -23.82 21.36
N HIS A 113 7.96 -24.86 21.10
CA HIS A 113 8.61 -25.04 19.81
C HIS A 113 7.62 -25.07 18.64
N LEU A 114 6.51 -25.79 18.77
CA LEU A 114 5.50 -25.85 17.71
C LEU A 114 4.75 -24.53 17.51
N ARG A 115 4.55 -23.73 18.57
CA ARG A 115 4.01 -22.36 18.45
C ARG A 115 4.96 -21.47 17.64
N ASP A 116 6.26 -21.54 17.91
CA ASP A 116 7.27 -20.79 17.16
C ASP A 116 7.32 -21.22 15.69
N VAL A 117 7.26 -22.53 15.42
CA VAL A 117 7.18 -23.05 14.05
C VAL A 117 5.92 -22.55 13.34
N GLN A 118 4.77 -22.54 14.03
CA GLN A 118 3.52 -22.04 13.47
C GLN A 118 3.63 -20.57 13.08
N GLN A 119 4.13 -19.74 14.00
CA GLN A 119 4.27 -18.30 13.80
C GLN A 119 5.27 -18.01 12.68
N ASN A 120 6.47 -18.57 12.75
CA ASN A 120 7.53 -18.33 11.77
C ASN A 120 7.14 -18.78 10.36
N ALA A 121 6.46 -19.93 10.23
CA ALA A 121 5.98 -20.41 8.94
C ALA A 121 4.90 -19.49 8.36
N TYR A 122 4.03 -18.93 9.21
CA TYR A 122 3.01 -18.00 8.75
C TYR A 122 3.62 -16.64 8.37
N ASP A 123 4.54 -16.12 9.18
CA ASP A 123 5.27 -14.88 8.93
C ASP A 123 6.07 -14.96 7.63
N SER A 124 6.77 -16.08 7.42
CA SER A 124 7.53 -16.35 6.20
C SER A 124 6.62 -16.40 4.98
N TYR A 125 5.46 -17.07 5.07
CA TYR A 125 4.48 -17.10 3.99
C TYR A 125 3.98 -15.69 3.63
N LEU A 126 3.61 -14.88 4.64
CA LEU A 126 3.14 -13.52 4.39
C LEU A 126 4.24 -12.68 3.73
N HIS A 127 5.46 -12.73 4.25
CA HIS A 127 6.60 -12.00 3.69
C HIS A 127 6.94 -12.42 2.26
N GLU A 128 7.01 -13.73 1.97
CA GLU A 128 7.29 -14.26 0.62
C GLU A 128 6.26 -13.80 -0.41
N HIS A 129 5.01 -13.60 0.01
CA HIS A 129 3.89 -13.24 -0.85
C HIS A 129 3.45 -11.77 -0.73
N TYR A 130 4.29 -10.89 -0.18
CA TYR A 130 4.04 -9.45 -0.07
C TYR A 130 2.75 -9.10 0.69
N PHE A 131 2.47 -9.87 1.74
CA PHE A 131 1.38 -9.58 2.67
C PHE A 131 1.91 -9.14 4.02
N THR A 132 1.09 -8.35 4.70
CA THR A 132 1.29 -7.98 6.09
C THR A 132 0.01 -8.13 6.89
N ARG A 133 0.16 -8.26 8.20
CA ARG A 133 -0.98 -8.24 9.13
C ARG A 133 -1.37 -6.80 9.39
N PHE A 134 -2.66 -6.55 9.52
CA PHE A 134 -3.16 -5.28 10.01
C PHE A 134 -4.36 -5.51 10.91
N THR A 135 -4.65 -4.52 11.74
CA THR A 135 -5.86 -4.47 12.56
C THR A 135 -6.79 -3.48 11.89
N THR A 136 -8.06 -3.76 11.68
CA THR A 136 -9.01 -2.78 11.12
C THR A 136 -9.48 -1.76 12.16
N ILE A 137 -10.14 -0.68 11.74
CA ILE A 137 -10.75 0.31 12.66
C ILE A 137 -11.76 -0.31 13.64
N PHE A 138 -12.26 -1.53 13.35
CA PHE A 138 -13.17 -2.29 14.21
C PHE A 138 -12.43 -3.29 15.11
N ASN A 139 -11.10 -3.13 15.26
CA ASN A 139 -10.22 -3.98 16.04
C ASN A 139 -10.22 -5.46 15.58
N GLN A 140 -10.39 -5.69 14.27
CA GLN A 140 -10.38 -7.03 13.68
C GLN A 140 -9.03 -7.31 13.03
N SER A 141 -8.43 -8.47 13.29
CA SER A 141 -7.21 -8.89 12.58
C SER A 141 -7.53 -9.23 11.13
N ALA A 142 -6.72 -8.72 10.22
CA ALA A 142 -6.85 -8.93 8.79
C ALA A 142 -5.48 -9.00 8.12
N ILE A 143 -5.46 -9.42 6.85
CA ILE A 143 -4.26 -9.51 6.01
C ILE A 143 -4.47 -8.61 4.80
N LYS A 144 -3.48 -7.78 4.48
CA LYS A 144 -3.48 -6.90 3.30
C LYS A 144 -2.14 -6.98 2.57
N PRO A 145 -2.07 -6.51 1.31
CA PRO A 145 -0.79 -6.28 0.66
C PRO A 145 0.11 -5.38 1.52
N ASP A 146 1.40 -5.67 1.52
CA ASP A 146 2.40 -4.92 2.29
C ASP A 146 2.72 -3.59 1.59
N HIS A 147 1.81 -2.63 1.72
CA HIS A 147 1.90 -1.31 1.10
C HIS A 147 3.21 -0.58 1.46
N LEU A 148 3.68 -0.69 2.71
CA LEU A 148 4.94 -0.06 3.14
C LEU A 148 6.15 -0.67 2.44
N ARG A 149 6.20 -2.00 2.33
CA ARG A 149 7.25 -2.68 1.56
C ARG A 149 7.20 -2.28 0.09
N TYR A 150 6.02 -2.28 -0.52
CA TYR A 150 5.84 -1.83 -1.91
C TYR A 150 6.32 -0.39 -2.12
N ILE A 151 6.06 0.51 -1.17
CA ILE A 151 6.57 1.88 -1.21
C ILE A 151 8.10 1.87 -1.23
N SER A 152 8.72 1.24 -0.23
CA SER A 152 10.17 1.24 -0.05
C SER A 152 10.93 0.68 -1.26
N GLU A 153 10.46 -0.44 -1.81
CA GLU A 153 11.12 -1.11 -2.93
C GLU A 153 10.86 -0.40 -4.27
N SER A 154 9.75 0.34 -4.39
CA SER A 154 9.42 1.09 -5.60
C SER A 154 10.07 2.48 -5.67
N VAL A 155 10.76 2.94 -4.62
CA VAL A 155 11.45 4.25 -4.65
C VAL A 155 12.47 4.31 -5.80
N LYS A 156 13.36 3.31 -5.89
CA LYS A 156 14.47 3.27 -6.86
C LYS A 156 14.00 3.45 -8.32
N PRO A 157 13.06 2.64 -8.86
CA PRO A 157 12.59 2.82 -10.23
C PRO A 157 11.78 4.12 -10.44
N LEU A 158 11.22 4.70 -9.37
CA LEU A 158 10.39 5.90 -9.47
C LEU A 158 11.19 7.21 -9.32
N VAL A 159 12.50 7.15 -9.07
CA VAL A 159 13.38 8.33 -9.06
C VAL A 159 13.29 9.08 -10.39
N SER A 160 13.40 8.39 -11.54
CA SER A 160 13.33 9.06 -12.85
C SER A 160 11.96 9.68 -13.12
N VAL A 161 10.89 9.03 -12.64
CA VAL A 161 9.52 9.52 -12.75
C VAL A 161 9.36 10.80 -11.93
N SER A 162 9.71 10.73 -10.65
CA SER A 162 9.67 11.86 -9.72
C SER A 162 10.50 13.05 -10.21
N GLN A 163 11.71 12.80 -10.71
CA GLN A 163 12.57 13.83 -11.28
C GLN A 163 11.93 14.53 -12.50
N ALA A 164 11.27 13.79 -13.39
CA ALA A 164 10.59 14.38 -14.55
C ALA A 164 9.45 15.34 -14.15
N PHE A 165 8.77 15.07 -13.04
CA PHE A 165 7.79 15.99 -12.45
C PHE A 165 8.47 17.22 -11.83
N TYR A 166 9.54 17.01 -11.07
CA TYR A 166 10.29 18.10 -10.44
C TYR A 166 10.83 19.09 -11.49
N GLU A 167 11.39 18.61 -12.59
CA GLU A 167 11.95 19.46 -13.65
C GLU A 167 10.94 20.42 -14.28
N LYS A 168 9.65 20.06 -14.30
CA LYS A 168 8.58 20.95 -14.78
C LYS A 168 8.27 22.11 -13.84
N VAL A 169 8.45 21.91 -12.54
CA VAL A 169 8.11 22.89 -11.50
C VAL A 169 9.34 23.49 -10.84
N ALA A 170 10.55 23.12 -11.28
CA ALA A 170 11.82 23.53 -10.68
C ALA A 170 11.99 25.06 -10.62
N SER A 171 11.41 25.80 -11.57
CA SER A 171 11.41 27.27 -11.55
C SER A 171 10.59 27.87 -10.41
N GLU A 172 9.66 27.12 -9.82
CA GLU A 172 8.77 27.59 -8.75
C GLU A 172 9.41 27.45 -7.36
N SER A 173 10.45 26.60 -7.21
CA SER A 173 11.14 26.33 -5.94
C SER A 173 10.21 25.96 -4.76
N ASP A 174 9.01 25.44 -5.05
CA ASP A 174 7.99 25.11 -4.06
C ASP A 174 7.63 23.62 -4.13
N SER A 175 7.82 22.91 -3.02
CA SER A 175 7.35 21.54 -2.85
C SER A 175 5.84 21.39 -3.13
N ARG A 176 5.01 22.39 -2.84
CA ARG A 176 3.56 22.34 -3.10
C ARG A 176 3.21 22.39 -4.58
N ALA A 177 4.04 23.03 -5.41
CA ALA A 177 3.90 22.97 -6.86
C ALA A 177 4.12 21.54 -7.38
N TYR A 178 5.14 20.86 -6.85
CA TYR A 178 5.37 19.43 -7.11
C TYR A 178 4.17 18.57 -6.71
N PHE A 179 3.66 18.73 -5.48
CA PHE A 179 2.46 18.00 -5.03
C PHE A 179 1.24 18.28 -5.90
N SER A 180 1.00 19.54 -6.27
CA SER A 180 -0.13 19.92 -7.12
C SER A 180 -0.05 19.26 -8.49
N LEU A 181 1.13 19.24 -9.11
CA LEU A 181 1.33 18.62 -10.41
C LEU A 181 1.17 17.09 -10.35
N ILE A 182 1.82 16.41 -9.40
CA ILE A 182 1.70 14.95 -9.29
C ILE A 182 0.25 14.53 -8.96
N LEU A 183 -0.45 15.29 -8.12
CA LEU A 183 -1.85 15.00 -7.77
C LEU A 183 -2.74 15.13 -8.98
N SER A 184 -2.59 16.20 -9.77
CA SER A 184 -3.37 16.38 -10.99
C SER A 184 -3.18 15.22 -11.97
N TRP A 185 -1.97 14.67 -12.05
CA TRP A 185 -1.68 13.52 -12.90
C TRP A 185 -2.23 12.20 -12.33
N LEU A 186 -1.97 11.91 -11.05
CA LEU A 186 -2.40 10.68 -10.38
C LEU A 186 -3.92 10.55 -10.36
N GLN A 187 -4.63 11.67 -10.11
CA GLN A 187 -6.08 11.75 -10.14
C GLN A 187 -6.65 11.63 -11.56
N SER A 188 -5.84 11.85 -12.62
CA SER A 188 -6.22 11.64 -14.02
C SER A 188 -6.11 10.18 -14.49
N ILE A 189 -5.25 9.38 -13.86
CA ILE A 189 -5.15 7.96 -14.16
C ILE A 189 -6.53 7.32 -13.91
N PRO A 190 -7.05 6.46 -14.81
CA PRO A 190 -8.32 5.76 -14.59
C PRO A 190 -8.41 5.04 -13.24
N TYR A 191 -9.58 5.10 -12.61
CA TYR A 191 -9.86 4.45 -11.33
C TYR A 191 -10.40 3.03 -11.53
N ASP A 192 -9.81 2.04 -10.86
CA ASP A 192 -10.34 0.67 -10.82
C ASP A 192 -11.40 0.55 -9.73
N THR A 193 -12.65 0.29 -10.11
CA THR A 193 -13.81 0.26 -9.21
C THR A 193 -14.00 -1.08 -8.49
N LEU A 194 -13.02 -1.99 -8.52
CA LEU A 194 -13.11 -3.25 -7.78
C LEU A 194 -12.93 -2.98 -6.27
N GLU A 195 -14.05 -2.70 -5.60
CA GLU A 195 -14.13 -2.20 -4.22
C GLU A 195 -14.06 -3.26 -3.10
N ASP A 196 -13.57 -2.73 -1.96
CA ASP A 196 -13.60 -3.19 -0.56
C ASP A 196 -12.43 -4.07 -0.07
N ARG A 197 -11.44 -3.46 0.58
CA ARG A 197 -10.14 -4.05 1.00
C ARG A 197 -10.24 -5.32 1.83
N VAL A 198 -11.25 -5.40 2.69
CA VAL A 198 -11.46 -6.54 3.60
C VAL A 198 -12.20 -7.66 2.88
N VAL A 199 -13.18 -7.32 2.05
CA VAL A 199 -13.97 -8.29 1.27
C VAL A 199 -13.14 -8.83 0.10
N SER A 200 -12.28 -7.99 -0.48
CA SER A 200 -11.49 -8.30 -1.67
C SER A 200 -10.26 -9.16 -1.36
N ASN A 201 -9.83 -9.29 -0.10
CA ASN A 201 -8.57 -9.97 0.28
C ASN A 201 -7.36 -9.44 -0.52
N GLY A 202 -7.31 -8.12 -0.76
CA GLY A 202 -6.30 -7.49 -1.62
C GLY A 202 -6.52 -7.69 -3.13
N SER A 203 -7.69 -8.18 -3.54
CA SER A 203 -8.08 -8.21 -4.96
C SER A 203 -8.26 -6.77 -5.46
N GLY A 204 -7.63 -6.45 -6.59
CA GLY A 204 -7.68 -5.12 -7.20
C GLY A 204 -6.39 -4.32 -7.01
N TYR A 205 -5.57 -4.62 -6.01
CA TYR A 205 -4.32 -3.91 -5.78
C TYR A 205 -3.29 -4.16 -6.89
N ALA A 206 -2.82 -3.06 -7.50
CA ALA A 206 -1.76 -3.02 -8.48
C ALA A 206 -0.50 -2.37 -7.86
N PRO A 207 0.65 -3.06 -7.87
CA PRO A 207 1.92 -2.47 -7.48
C PRO A 207 2.26 -1.20 -8.28
N PRO A 208 3.11 -0.28 -7.77
CA PRO A 208 3.35 1.03 -8.40
C PRO A 208 3.73 0.97 -9.88
N ILE A 209 4.68 0.11 -10.25
CA ILE A 209 5.10 -0.06 -11.66
C ILE A 209 3.95 -0.61 -12.51
N SER A 210 3.11 -1.45 -11.92
CA SER A 210 1.94 -2.04 -12.60
C SER A 210 0.85 -1.01 -12.86
N VAL A 211 0.65 -0.05 -11.97
CA VAL A 211 -0.23 1.12 -12.19
C VAL A 211 0.25 1.90 -13.41
N LEU A 212 1.56 2.16 -13.53
CA LEU A 212 2.11 2.87 -14.70
C LEU A 212 1.98 2.05 -15.98
N MET A 213 2.27 0.75 -15.91
CA MET A 213 2.16 -0.16 -17.05
C MET A 213 0.73 -0.27 -17.56
N GLN A 214 -0.25 -0.37 -16.67
CA GLN A 214 -1.65 -0.59 -17.03
C GLN A 214 -2.43 0.71 -17.19
N ASN A 215 -1.91 1.81 -16.65
CA ASN A 215 -2.60 3.09 -16.54
C ASN A 215 -4.00 2.93 -15.89
N LEU A 216 -4.01 2.21 -14.78
CA LEU A 216 -5.21 1.86 -14.03
C LEU A 216 -4.81 1.51 -12.59
N GLY A 217 -5.58 1.95 -11.60
CA GLY A 217 -5.36 1.57 -10.21
C GLY A 217 -6.52 1.98 -9.31
N ASP A 218 -6.68 1.24 -8.21
CA ASP A 218 -7.60 1.58 -7.12
C ASP A 218 -6.99 2.63 -6.17
N CYS A 219 -7.72 3.00 -5.11
CA CYS A 219 -7.26 3.96 -4.10
C CYS A 219 -5.92 3.57 -3.46
N ASP A 220 -5.72 2.29 -3.11
CA ASP A 220 -4.49 1.82 -2.47
C ASP A 220 -3.31 1.85 -3.44
N SER A 221 -3.50 1.37 -4.66
CA SER A 221 -2.49 1.34 -5.72
C SER A 221 -1.97 2.73 -6.04
N LYS A 222 -2.88 3.70 -6.15
CA LYS A 222 -2.55 5.11 -6.41
C LYS A 222 -1.89 5.77 -5.20
N ALA A 223 -2.33 5.45 -3.99
CA ALA A 223 -1.69 5.93 -2.76
C ALA A 223 -0.24 5.40 -2.63
N VAL A 224 -0.02 4.10 -2.86
CA VAL A 224 1.33 3.51 -2.83
C VAL A 224 2.21 4.10 -3.93
N LEU A 225 1.71 4.26 -5.16
CA LEU A 225 2.45 4.93 -6.25
C LEU A 225 2.86 6.35 -5.85
N ALA A 226 1.92 7.14 -5.33
CA ALA A 226 2.15 8.50 -4.89
C ALA A 226 3.19 8.56 -3.77
N SER A 227 3.06 7.74 -2.73
CA SER A 227 4.02 7.67 -1.62
C SER A 227 5.41 7.29 -2.09
N SER A 228 5.52 6.34 -3.02
CA SER A 228 6.82 5.93 -3.58
C SER A 228 7.50 7.07 -4.34
N MET A 229 6.75 7.83 -5.14
CA MET A 229 7.27 9.01 -5.84
C MET A 229 7.60 10.16 -4.90
N VAL A 230 6.79 10.38 -3.86
CA VAL A 230 7.06 11.41 -2.84
C VAL A 230 8.30 11.04 -2.04
N ARG A 231 8.48 9.78 -1.64
CA ARG A 231 9.71 9.31 -0.99
C ARG A 231 10.93 9.44 -1.90
N ALA A 232 10.79 9.21 -3.22
CA ALA A 232 11.87 9.44 -4.17
C ALA A 232 12.29 10.92 -4.25
N PHE A 233 11.34 11.85 -4.10
CA PHE A 233 11.61 13.30 -4.10
C PHE A 233 12.11 13.82 -2.73
N LEU A 234 11.46 13.40 -1.66
CA LEU A 234 11.64 13.84 -0.28
C LEU A 234 12.07 12.63 0.58
N PRO A 235 13.32 12.17 0.45
CA PRO A 235 13.77 10.90 1.02
C PRO A 235 13.69 10.85 2.55
N THR A 236 13.74 11.98 3.24
CA THR A 236 13.75 12.04 4.71
C THR A 236 12.52 12.69 5.33
N THR A 237 11.60 13.22 4.53
CA THR A 237 10.38 13.87 5.06
C THR A 237 9.43 12.82 5.59
N LYS A 238 8.94 13.00 6.82
CA LYS A 238 8.00 12.06 7.44
C LYS A 238 6.71 12.02 6.65
N MET A 239 6.20 10.81 6.43
CA MET A 239 4.99 10.56 5.66
C MET A 239 4.19 9.45 6.33
N ILE A 240 2.88 9.52 6.15
CA ILE A 240 1.94 8.54 6.68
C ILE A 240 0.92 8.15 5.60
N VAL A 241 0.42 6.93 5.70
CA VAL A 241 -0.78 6.48 4.99
C VAL A 241 -1.93 6.45 5.99
N LEU A 242 -3.05 7.09 5.65
CA LEU A 242 -4.27 7.05 6.43
C LEU A 242 -5.24 6.06 5.77
N TYR A 243 -5.62 5.01 6.51
CA TYR A 243 -6.64 4.06 6.08
C TYR A 243 -7.98 4.39 6.71
N LEU A 244 -8.94 4.76 5.87
CA LEU A 244 -10.36 4.94 6.19
C LEU A 244 -11.13 3.67 5.79
N PRO A 245 -12.39 3.47 6.26
CA PRO A 245 -13.16 2.27 5.95
C PRO A 245 -13.12 1.83 4.47
N ASN A 246 -13.34 2.77 3.55
CA ASN A 246 -13.44 2.51 2.11
C ASN A 246 -12.45 3.34 1.28
N HIS A 247 -11.45 3.96 1.92
CA HIS A 247 -10.58 4.93 1.25
C HIS A 247 -9.19 5.04 1.88
N ALA A 248 -8.18 5.45 1.13
CA ALA A 248 -6.86 5.76 1.65
C ALA A 248 -6.38 7.09 1.09
N LEU A 249 -5.74 7.85 1.97
CA LEU A 249 -5.06 9.07 1.61
C LEU A 249 -3.72 9.15 2.32
N LEU A 250 -2.99 10.23 2.08
CA LEU A 250 -1.63 10.40 2.54
C LEU A 250 -1.50 11.64 3.39
N GLY A 251 -0.48 11.65 4.25
CA GLY A 251 -0.05 12.81 5.02
C GLY A 251 1.45 12.99 4.89
N ILE A 252 1.91 14.25 4.77
CA ILE A 252 3.33 14.61 4.67
C ILE A 252 3.64 15.71 5.69
N ALA A 253 4.77 15.60 6.40
CA ALA A 253 5.20 16.57 7.39
C ALA A 253 5.85 17.80 6.73
N LEU A 254 5.03 18.61 6.06
CA LEU A 254 5.39 19.94 5.55
C LEU A 254 4.76 21.03 6.43
N THR A 255 5.30 22.25 6.35
CA THR A 255 4.72 23.41 7.03
C THR A 255 3.27 23.64 6.57
N PRO A 256 2.27 23.54 7.46
CA PRO A 256 0.87 23.73 7.09
C PRO A 256 0.55 25.19 6.73
N MET A 257 -0.34 25.36 5.76
CA MET A 257 -1.00 26.64 5.47
C MET A 257 -2.34 26.74 6.21
N ALA A 258 -2.90 27.95 6.31
CA ALA A 258 -4.09 28.22 7.13
C ALA A 258 -5.34 27.44 6.70
N ASP A 259 -5.42 27.06 5.43
CA ASP A 259 -6.51 26.32 4.81
C ASP A 259 -6.23 24.81 4.70
N ASP A 260 -5.04 24.36 5.07
CA ASP A 260 -4.68 22.95 5.00
C ASP A 260 -5.47 22.10 6.00
N ARG A 261 -5.88 20.93 5.52
CA ARG A 261 -6.37 19.83 6.33
C ARG A 261 -5.17 19.05 6.84
N THR A 262 -5.12 18.88 8.15
CA THR A 262 -3.99 18.25 8.83
C THR A 262 -4.47 17.21 9.84
N ILE A 263 -3.54 16.32 10.22
CA ILE A 263 -3.66 15.53 11.43
C ILE A 263 -2.37 15.60 12.24
N GLU A 264 -2.49 15.37 13.54
CA GLU A 264 -1.34 15.16 14.42
C GLU A 264 -1.17 13.66 14.67
N HIS A 265 0.06 13.17 14.56
CA HIS A 265 0.41 11.80 14.89
C HIS A 265 1.84 11.75 15.43
N ASP A 266 2.04 11.13 16.59
CA ASP A 266 3.33 11.02 17.28
C ASP A 266 4.10 12.35 17.44
N GLY A 267 3.35 13.45 17.64
CA GLY A 267 3.89 14.79 17.86
C GLY A 267 4.28 15.55 16.59
N ASP A 268 4.10 14.97 15.41
CA ASP A 268 4.26 15.65 14.12
C ASP A 268 2.91 16.03 13.52
N VAL A 269 2.87 17.16 12.80
CA VAL A 269 1.70 17.61 12.04
C VAL A 269 1.90 17.24 10.56
N TYR A 270 0.92 16.55 10.01
CA TYR A 270 0.93 16.08 8.61
C TYR A 270 -0.12 16.83 7.80
N VAL A 271 0.29 17.45 6.69
CA VAL A 271 -0.62 18.02 5.68
C VAL A 271 -1.17 16.88 4.83
N LEU A 272 -2.49 16.80 4.71
CA LEU A 272 -3.18 15.73 4.01
C LEU A 272 -3.24 15.98 2.51
N TYR A 273 -3.18 14.90 1.73
CA TYR A 273 -3.37 14.94 0.30
C TYR A 273 -3.93 13.61 -0.22
N ASP A 274 -4.75 13.70 -1.26
CA ASP A 274 -5.54 12.58 -1.77
C ASP A 274 -5.18 12.29 -3.24
N PRO A 275 -4.37 11.26 -3.54
CA PRO A 275 -3.95 10.97 -4.91
C PRO A 275 -4.95 10.15 -5.72
N THR A 276 -6.08 9.72 -5.15
CA THR A 276 -6.82 8.58 -5.71
C THR A 276 -7.74 8.95 -6.87
N GLY A 277 -8.21 10.20 -6.93
CA GLY A 277 -9.16 10.65 -7.94
C GLY A 277 -10.50 9.86 -7.88
N PRO A 278 -11.38 10.02 -8.88
CA PRO A 278 -11.27 10.90 -10.05
C PRO A 278 -11.60 12.37 -9.74
N ALA A 279 -12.10 12.66 -8.54
CA ALA A 279 -12.31 14.02 -8.07
C ALA A 279 -10.97 14.75 -7.96
N LEU A 280 -10.91 15.95 -8.53
CA LEU A 280 -9.74 16.81 -8.41
C LEU A 280 -9.71 17.47 -7.04
N ILE A 281 -8.85 16.96 -6.16
CA ILE A 281 -8.67 17.47 -4.80
C ILE A 281 -7.29 18.13 -4.69
N PRO A 282 -7.21 19.44 -4.42
CA PRO A 282 -5.95 20.13 -4.23
C PRO A 282 -5.13 19.59 -3.05
N PHE A 283 -3.81 19.78 -3.11
CA PHE A 283 -2.94 19.50 -1.97
C PHE A 283 -3.39 20.30 -0.73
N GLY A 284 -3.39 19.65 0.44
CA GLY A 284 -3.91 20.24 1.67
C GLY A 284 -5.43 20.20 1.81
N GLN A 285 -6.16 19.66 0.83
CA GLN A 285 -7.61 19.49 0.91
C GLN A 285 -7.98 18.00 0.90
N VAL A 286 -9.18 17.70 1.39
CA VAL A 286 -9.76 16.35 1.38
C VAL A 286 -11.25 16.42 1.06
N SER A 287 -11.83 15.30 0.63
CA SER A 287 -13.28 15.20 0.43
C SER A 287 -14.05 15.42 1.75
N GLU A 288 -15.33 15.78 1.66
CA GLU A 288 -16.17 15.91 2.86
C GLU A 288 -16.29 14.60 3.65
N ASP A 289 -16.32 13.46 2.97
CA ASP A 289 -16.39 12.16 3.63
C ASP A 289 -15.10 11.82 4.38
N THR A 290 -13.96 12.08 3.74
CA THR A 290 -12.66 11.96 4.38
C THR A 290 -12.56 12.86 5.62
N ALA A 291 -12.99 14.12 5.50
CA ALA A 291 -13.00 15.06 6.63
C ALA A 291 -13.85 14.55 7.80
N ARG A 292 -15.05 13.99 7.53
CA ARG A 292 -15.90 13.41 8.58
C ARG A 292 -15.23 12.23 9.29
N ASN A 293 -14.60 11.33 8.55
CA ASN A 293 -13.89 10.19 9.14
C ASN A 293 -12.71 10.64 10.01
N ILE A 294 -11.94 11.64 9.57
CA ILE A 294 -10.84 12.22 10.35
C ILE A 294 -11.36 12.83 11.65
N VAL A 295 -12.37 13.71 11.59
CA VAL A 295 -12.93 14.37 12.78
C VAL A 295 -13.52 13.37 13.78
N THR A 296 -14.05 12.25 13.31
CA THR A 296 -14.62 11.19 14.16
C THR A 296 -13.61 10.13 14.60
N GLY A 297 -12.33 10.27 14.24
CA GLY A 297 -11.28 9.30 14.59
C GLY A 297 -11.42 7.94 13.90
N ARG A 298 -12.17 7.86 12.79
CA ARG A 298 -12.44 6.62 12.04
C ARG A 298 -11.38 6.39 10.97
N TYR A 299 -10.13 6.33 11.39
CA TYR A 299 -9.00 6.05 10.51
C TYR A 299 -7.89 5.32 11.27
N GLN A 300 -6.95 4.78 10.52
CA GLN A 300 -5.70 4.23 11.04
C GLN A 300 -4.52 4.86 10.34
N VAL A 301 -3.40 4.93 11.04
CA VAL A 301 -2.17 5.51 10.54
C VAL A 301 -1.13 4.41 10.41
N GLU A 302 -0.51 4.33 9.24
CA GLU A 302 0.75 3.61 9.05
C GLU A 302 1.83 4.62 8.69
N VAL A 303 2.94 4.60 9.43
CA VAL A 303 4.10 5.44 9.15
C VAL A 303 4.86 4.87 7.97
N VAL A 304 5.16 5.73 6.99
CA VAL A 304 6.06 5.39 5.89
C VAL A 304 7.47 5.72 6.34
N GLU A 305 8.27 4.68 6.55
CA GLU A 305 9.70 4.81 6.90
C GLU A 305 10.56 5.25 5.70
#